data_AF-A0A9E1TR43-F1
#
_entry.id   AF-A0A9E1TR43-F1
#
_cell.length_a   1.000
_cell.length_b   1.000
_cell.length_c   1.000
_cell.angle_alpha   90.00
_cell.angle_beta   90.00
_cell.angle_gamma   90.00
#
_symmetry.space_group_name_H-M   'P 1'
#
loop_
_entity.id
_entity.type
_entity.pdbx_description
1 polymer ?
#
loop_
_entity_poly.entity_id
_entity_poly.type
_entity_poly.pdbx_seq_one_letter_code
_entity_poly.pdbx_strand_id
1 'polypeptide(L)'
;MTPAATNTPVLPVGTAVLAPFVEAGIFREADVQVAGAVARTVPGTSDDALLATALCVRALQLGHVCVEIMEVAGTIAIESQDDRPGADDATEPRATIDDLPWPDPTSWAEALRSSDAVTVRDPDSGDAPNSIDKG
;
A
#
# COMPACT_ATOMS: atom_id res chain seq x y z
N MET A 1 -25.41 23.52 6.41
CA MET A 1 -24.07 23.05 6.00
C MET A 1 -23.76 21.84 6.88
N THR A 2 -23.82 20.64 6.31
CA THR A 2 -23.46 19.40 7.02
C THR A 2 -21.94 19.26 6.94
N PRO A 3 -21.22 19.08 8.04
CA PRO A 3 -19.79 18.81 7.98
C PRO A 3 -19.58 17.52 7.18
N ALA A 4 -18.72 17.56 6.15
CA ALA A 4 -18.37 16.38 5.38
C ALA A 4 -17.63 15.41 6.32
N ALA A 5 -18.24 14.26 6.59
CA ALA A 5 -17.59 13.23 7.39
C ALA A 5 -16.27 12.83 6.71
N THR A 6 -15.15 13.02 7.41
CA THR A 6 -13.87 12.43 7.08
C THR A 6 -14.05 10.92 7.21
N ASN A 7 -14.37 10.24 6.10
CA ASN A 7 -14.55 8.80 6.09
C ASN A 7 -13.17 8.15 6.21
N THR A 8 -12.75 7.88 7.44
CA THR A 8 -11.62 6.98 7.72
C THR A 8 -11.96 5.60 7.15
N PRO A 9 -11.10 5.04 6.28
CA PRO A 9 -11.27 3.69 5.75
C PRO A 9 -11.49 2.66 6.85
N VAL A 10 -12.43 1.75 6.63
CA VAL A 10 -12.67 0.64 7.57
C VAL A 10 -11.61 -0.43 7.32
N LEU A 11 -10.74 -0.68 8.29
CA LEU A 11 -9.70 -1.69 8.16
C LEU A 11 -10.28 -3.11 8.17
N PRO A 12 -9.94 -3.96 7.20
CA PRO A 12 -10.22 -5.39 7.27
C PRO A 12 -9.59 -6.06 8.50
N VAL A 13 -10.18 -7.18 8.91
CA VAL A 13 -9.59 -8.02 9.96
C VAL A 13 -8.20 -8.48 9.52
N GLY A 14 -7.23 -8.33 10.41
CA GLY A 14 -5.84 -8.72 10.16
C GLY A 14 -4.97 -7.66 9.48
N THR A 15 -5.49 -6.48 9.16
CA THR A 15 -4.71 -5.39 8.52
C THR A 15 -4.46 -4.21 9.46
N ALA A 16 -4.41 -4.45 10.78
CA ALA A 16 -4.24 -3.40 11.78
C ALA A 16 -2.92 -2.63 11.63
N VAL A 17 -1.87 -3.26 11.09
CA VAL A 17 -0.59 -2.60 10.80
C VAL A 17 -0.70 -1.44 9.82
N LEU A 18 -1.75 -1.40 8.99
CA LEU A 18 -1.98 -0.31 8.04
C LEU A 18 -2.59 0.94 8.67
N ALA A 19 -3.07 0.86 9.91
CA ALA A 19 -3.77 1.97 10.56
C ALA A 19 -2.96 3.28 10.59
N PRO A 20 -1.67 3.29 11.01
CA PRO A 20 -0.89 4.54 11.05
C PRO A 20 -0.78 5.23 9.69
N PHE A 21 -0.68 4.45 8.61
CA PHE A 21 -0.58 4.96 7.25
C PHE A 21 -1.93 5.49 6.71
N VAL A 22 -3.05 4.88 7.12
CA VAL A 22 -4.39 5.41 6.84
C VAL A 22 -4.61 6.74 7.56
N GLU A 23 -4.25 6.83 8.84
CA GLU A 23 -4.39 8.06 9.63
C GLU A 23 -3.49 9.20 9.11
N ALA A 24 -2.34 8.86 8.53
CA ALA A 24 -1.48 9.82 7.84
C ALA A 24 -1.94 10.17 6.42
N GLY A 25 -3.06 9.61 5.94
CA GLY A 25 -3.64 9.89 4.63
C GLY A 25 -2.90 9.24 3.46
N ILE A 26 -1.97 8.32 3.71
CA ILE A 26 -1.23 7.60 2.66
C ILE A 26 -2.14 6.58 1.98
N PHE A 27 -2.88 5.78 2.76
CA PHE A 27 -3.76 4.75 2.20
C PHE A 27 -5.23 5.16 2.21
N ARG A 28 -5.91 4.79 1.13
CA ARG A 28 -7.36 4.92 0.95
C ARG A 28 -8.03 3.55 1.01
N GLU A 29 -9.36 3.55 0.95
CA GLU A 29 -10.20 2.35 1.04
C GLU A 29 -9.74 1.21 0.11
N ALA A 30 -9.44 1.51 -1.16
CA ALA A 30 -9.00 0.50 -2.11
C ALA A 30 -7.72 -0.22 -1.68
N ASP A 31 -6.75 0.54 -1.14
CA ASP A 31 -5.43 0.02 -0.75
C ASP A 31 -5.56 -1.00 0.39
N VAL A 32 -6.34 -0.63 1.42
CA VAL A 32 -6.51 -1.48 2.62
C VAL A 32 -7.44 -2.66 2.36
N GLN A 33 -8.48 -2.50 1.52
CA GLN A 33 -9.39 -3.59 1.20
C GLN A 33 -8.73 -4.69 0.36
N VAL A 34 -7.85 -4.31 -0.56
CA VAL A 34 -7.08 -5.30 -1.34
C VAL A 34 -6.07 -6.02 -0.46
N ALA A 35 -5.35 -5.32 0.43
CA ALA A 35 -4.49 -5.97 1.42
C ALA A 35 -5.28 -6.97 2.29
N GLY A 36 -6.49 -6.60 2.72
CA GLY A 36 -7.38 -7.51 3.45
C GLY A 36 -7.85 -8.71 2.62
N ALA A 37 -8.03 -8.55 1.30
CA ALA A 37 -8.35 -9.65 0.40
C ALA A 37 -7.17 -10.64 0.29
N VAL A 38 -5.93 -10.13 0.21
CA VAL A 38 -4.71 -10.96 0.24
C VAL A 38 -4.61 -11.72 1.56
N ALA A 39 -4.79 -11.04 2.71
CA ALA A 39 -4.75 -11.67 4.03
C ALA A 39 -5.73 -12.84 4.18
N ARG A 40 -6.93 -12.73 3.59
CA ARG A 40 -7.94 -13.81 3.59
C ARG A 40 -7.59 -14.96 2.65
N THR A 41 -6.87 -14.68 1.56
CA THR A 41 -6.56 -15.66 0.51
C THR A 41 -5.27 -16.42 0.80
N VAL A 42 -4.32 -15.77 1.46
CA VAL A 42 -3.01 -16.32 1.84
C VAL A 42 -2.90 -16.29 3.37
N PRO A 43 -3.28 -17.36 4.06
CA PRO A 43 -3.17 -17.44 5.51
C PRO A 43 -1.73 -17.23 5.97
N GLY A 44 -1.53 -16.46 7.05
CA GLY A 44 -0.19 -16.18 7.57
C GLY A 44 0.57 -15.08 6.81
N THR A 45 -0.08 -14.33 5.93
CA THR A 45 0.50 -13.12 5.31
C THR A 45 1.04 -12.19 6.40
N SER A 46 2.32 -11.82 6.31
CA SER A 46 2.98 -10.94 7.27
C SER A 46 2.54 -9.49 7.12
N ASP A 47 2.69 -8.72 8.19
CA ASP A 47 2.45 -7.27 8.20
C ASP A 47 3.23 -6.54 7.10
N ASP A 48 4.49 -6.95 6.87
CA ASP A 48 5.36 -6.46 5.80
C ASP A 48 4.77 -6.68 4.40
N ALA A 49 4.15 -7.85 4.16
CA ALA A 49 3.52 -8.17 2.89
C ALA A 49 2.18 -7.44 2.71
N LEU A 50 1.44 -7.18 3.80
CA LEU A 50 0.23 -6.36 3.75
C LEU A 50 0.56 -4.90 3.42
N LEU A 51 1.60 -4.34 4.04
CA LEU A 51 2.09 -2.99 3.72
C LEU A 51 2.51 -2.88 2.26
N ALA A 52 3.33 -3.83 1.77
CA ALA A 52 3.75 -3.86 0.37
C ALA A 52 2.56 -3.99 -0.59
N THR A 53 1.55 -4.79 -0.25
CA THR A 53 0.33 -4.93 -1.05
C THR A 53 -0.42 -3.61 -1.17
N ALA A 54 -0.67 -2.93 -0.04
CA ALA A 54 -1.36 -1.64 -0.03
C ALA A 54 -0.60 -0.58 -0.87
N LEU A 55 0.73 -0.56 -0.78
CA LEU A 55 1.59 0.31 -1.58
C LEU A 55 1.51 0.03 -3.07
N CYS A 56 1.55 -1.25 -3.47
CA CYS A 56 1.41 -1.63 -4.87
C CYS A 56 0.07 -1.17 -5.44
N VAL A 57 -1.03 -1.35 -4.69
CA VAL A 57 -2.37 -0.92 -5.11
C VAL A 57 -2.45 0.60 -5.26
N ARG A 58 -1.84 1.34 -4.34
CA ARG A 58 -1.72 2.79 -4.44
C ARG A 58 -0.90 3.21 -5.66
N ALA A 59 0.27 2.62 -5.86
CA ALA A 59 1.16 2.93 -6.97
C ALA A 59 0.48 2.69 -8.33
N LEU A 60 -0.27 1.58 -8.46
CA LEU A 60 -1.06 1.28 -9.65
C LEU A 60 -2.13 2.33 -9.94
N GLN A 61 -2.82 2.84 -8.91
CA GLN A 61 -3.81 3.91 -9.06
C GLN A 61 -3.17 5.24 -9.51
N LEU A 62 -1.90 5.46 -9.18
CA LEU A 62 -1.11 6.61 -9.63
C LEU A 62 -0.43 6.39 -10.99
N GLY A 63 -0.63 5.23 -11.63
CA GLY A 63 -0.06 4.91 -12.94
C GLY A 63 1.37 4.39 -12.89
N HIS A 64 1.91 4.08 -11.71
CA HIS A 64 3.17 3.33 -11.59
C HIS A 64 2.94 1.85 -11.90
N VAL A 65 4.00 1.18 -12.32
CA VAL A 65 3.98 -0.27 -12.62
C VAL A 65 4.57 -1.12 -11.51
N CYS A 66 5.42 -0.53 -10.67
CA CYS A 66 6.09 -1.19 -9.56
C CYS A 66 6.33 -0.20 -8.42
N VAL A 67 6.68 -0.76 -7.26
CA VAL A 67 7.12 -0.02 -6.08
C VAL A 67 8.56 -0.40 -5.81
N GLU A 68 9.42 0.59 -5.60
CA GLU A 68 10.80 0.38 -5.21
C GLU A 68 10.92 0.34 -3.68
N ILE A 69 10.99 -0.87 -3.12
CA ILE A 69 11.00 -1.11 -1.67
C ILE A 69 12.14 -0.36 -0.96
N MET A 70 13.26 -0.14 -1.64
CA MET A 70 14.43 0.55 -1.06
C MET A 70 14.22 2.06 -0.86
N GLU A 71 13.30 2.66 -1.63
CA GLU A 71 13.15 4.12 -1.70
C GLU A 71 11.74 4.61 -1.35
N VAL A 72 10.77 3.69 -1.24
CA VAL A 72 9.34 4.01 -1.13
C VAL A 72 9.03 4.95 0.03
N ALA A 73 9.67 4.78 1.19
CA ALA A 73 9.46 5.63 2.35
C ALA A 73 9.84 7.11 2.10
N GLY A 74 10.84 7.36 1.26
CA GLY A 74 11.31 8.72 0.94
C GLY A 74 10.70 9.34 -0.32
N THR A 75 9.91 8.58 -1.08
CA THR A 75 9.34 9.01 -2.37
C THR A 75 7.84 9.20 -2.34
N ILE A 76 7.15 8.63 -1.35
CA ILE A 76 5.73 8.83 -1.17
C ILE A 76 5.46 10.27 -0.75
N ALA A 77 4.47 10.89 -1.40
CA ALA A 77 3.86 12.11 -0.94
C ALA A 77 2.53 11.81 -0.25
N ILE A 78 2.26 12.50 0.86
CA ILE A 78 0.91 12.60 1.42
C ILE A 78 0.13 13.47 0.43
N GLU A 79 -0.83 12.87 -0.26
CA GLU A 79 -1.79 13.65 -1.05
C GLU A 79 -2.71 14.35 -0.06
N SER A 80 -2.51 15.66 0.12
CA SER A 80 -3.47 16.51 0.80
C SER A 80 -4.85 16.28 0.18
N GLN A 81 -5.86 16.03 1.01
CA GLN A 81 -7.23 15.74 0.61
C GLN A 81 -7.95 16.94 -0.06
N ASP A 82 -7.19 17.97 -0.42
CA ASP A 82 -7.57 19.37 -0.65
C ASP A 82 -7.73 19.74 -2.14
N ASP A 83 -7.49 18.81 -3.08
CA ASP A 83 -7.81 19.01 -4.49
C ASP A 83 -9.33 18.99 -4.79
N ARG A 84 -10.19 18.97 -3.74
CA ARG A 84 -11.62 19.24 -3.87
C ARG A 84 -11.86 20.75 -3.68
N PRO A 85 -12.41 21.47 -4.69
CA PRO A 85 -12.68 22.88 -4.52
C PRO A 85 -13.69 23.10 -3.38
N GLY A 86 -13.24 23.71 -2.27
CA GLY A 86 -14.09 24.14 -1.14
C GLY A 86 -13.89 23.43 0.20
N ALA A 87 -12.79 22.70 0.42
CA ALA A 87 -12.49 22.10 1.74
C ALA A 87 -11.67 23.07 2.62
N ASP A 88 -12.36 24.05 3.22
CA ASP A 88 -11.79 24.82 4.34
C ASP A 88 -11.92 23.98 5.62
N ASP A 89 -10.90 23.17 5.93
CA ASP A 89 -10.50 22.86 7.31
C ASP A 89 -9.08 22.25 7.34
N ALA A 90 -8.12 23.05 7.78
CA ALA A 90 -6.73 22.67 7.97
C ALA A 90 -6.60 21.70 9.15
N THR A 91 -6.86 20.41 8.91
CA THR A 91 -6.28 19.35 9.73
C THR A 91 -4.87 19.09 9.21
N GLU A 92 -3.89 19.74 9.84
CA GLU A 92 -2.47 19.45 9.65
C GLU A 92 -2.25 17.92 9.74
N PRO A 93 -1.51 17.29 8.80
CA PRO A 93 -1.15 15.88 8.91
C PRO A 93 -0.50 15.62 10.27
N ARG A 94 -1.14 14.77 11.09
CA ARG A 94 -0.77 14.61 12.51
C ARG A 94 0.56 13.86 12.72
N ALA A 95 1.09 13.24 11.66
CA ALA A 95 2.41 12.61 11.60
C ALA A 95 3.08 13.02 10.28
N THR A 96 4.39 13.28 10.31
CA THR A 96 5.16 13.42 9.06
C THR A 96 5.40 12.03 8.46
N ILE A 97 5.70 11.96 7.16
CA ILE A 97 5.96 10.67 6.48
C ILE A 97 7.10 9.90 7.17
N ASP A 98 8.06 10.64 7.73
CA ASP A 98 9.23 10.10 8.44
C ASP A 98 8.87 9.51 9.81
N ASP A 99 7.74 9.89 10.40
CA ASP A 99 7.27 9.40 11.71
C ASP A 99 6.50 8.07 11.60
N LEU A 100 6.21 7.62 10.38
CA LEU A 100 5.46 6.39 10.16
C LEU A 100 6.32 5.15 10.43
N PRO A 101 5.70 4.03 10.84
CA PRO A 101 6.41 2.80 11.18
C PRO A 101 6.85 2.05 9.93
N TRP A 102 7.70 2.67 9.12
CA TRP A 102 8.32 2.05 7.96
C TRP A 102 9.25 0.92 8.42
N PRO A 103 9.16 -0.27 7.79
CA PRO A 103 10.16 -1.32 7.96
C PRO A 103 11.55 -0.84 7.49
N ASP A 104 12.62 -1.41 8.06
CA ASP A 104 13.95 -1.23 7.47
C ASP A 104 13.95 -1.83 6.06
N PRO A 105 14.36 -1.09 5.01
CA PRO A 105 14.17 -1.54 3.63
C PRO A 105 14.85 -2.87 3.28
N THR A 106 16.02 -3.15 3.88
CA THR A 106 16.77 -4.38 3.59
C THR A 106 16.07 -5.58 4.21
N SER A 107 15.73 -5.48 5.50
CA SER A 107 15.00 -6.52 6.23
C SER A 107 13.60 -6.75 5.65
N TRP A 108 12.95 -5.68 5.17
CA TRP A 108 11.64 -5.77 4.54
C TRP A 108 11.70 -6.53 3.22
N ALA A 109 12.68 -6.22 2.37
CA ALA A 109 12.88 -6.95 1.12
C ALA A 109 13.16 -8.44 1.37
N GLU A 110 13.87 -8.79 2.45
CA GLU A 110 14.07 -10.18 2.88
C GLU A 110 12.78 -10.84 3.36
N ALA A 111 12.00 -10.14 4.19
CA ALA A 111 10.71 -10.63 4.68
C ALA A 111 9.74 -10.91 3.51
N LEU A 112 9.66 -10.00 2.53
CA LEU A 112 8.86 -10.18 1.32
C LEU A 112 9.32 -11.40 0.53
N ARG A 113 10.62 -11.58 0.32
CA ARG A 113 11.16 -12.75 -0.39
C ARG A 113 10.85 -14.08 0.32
N SER A 114 10.63 -14.06 1.63
CA SER A 114 10.27 -15.24 2.42
C SER A 114 8.76 -15.50 2.55
N SER A 115 7.92 -14.58 2.07
CA SER A 115 6.46 -14.63 2.25
C SER A 115 5.80 -15.52 1.22
N ASP A 116 4.85 -16.36 1.66
CA ASP A 116 4.01 -17.19 0.78
C ASP A 116 3.10 -16.35 -0.15
N ALA A 117 2.92 -15.05 0.15
CA ALA A 117 2.15 -14.13 -0.68
C ALA A 117 2.96 -13.53 -1.85
N VAL A 118 4.27 -13.79 -1.92
CA VAL A 118 5.19 -13.14 -2.86
C VAL A 118 5.92 -14.18 -3.70
N THR A 119 5.84 -14.03 -5.02
CA THR A 119 6.67 -14.80 -5.94
C THR A 119 7.91 -13.99 -6.32
N VAL A 120 9.09 -14.53 -6.04
CA VAL A 120 10.36 -13.94 -6.51
C VAL A 120 10.58 -14.36 -7.95
N ARG A 121 10.70 -13.38 -8.86
CA ARG A 121 11.01 -13.61 -10.25
C ARG A 121 12.50 -13.39 -10.50
N ASP A 122 13.12 -14.35 -11.18
CA ASP A 122 14.46 -14.17 -11.73
C ASP A 122 14.39 -13.15 -12.89
N PRO A 123 15.14 -12.03 -12.83
CA PRO A 123 15.14 -11.01 -13.87
C PRO A 123 15.54 -11.56 -15.25
N ASP A 124 16.31 -12.65 -15.30
CA ASP A 124 16.76 -13.29 -16.53
C ASP A 124 15.81 -14.38 -17.04
N SER A 125 14.70 -14.66 -16.34
CA SER A 125 13.82 -15.79 -16.67
C SER A 125 13.10 -15.67 -18.01
N GLY A 126 13.08 -14.49 -18.64
CA GLY A 126 12.51 -14.27 -19.97
C GLY A 126 11.03 -14.64 -20.13
N ASP A 127 10.33 -15.02 -19.06
CA ASP A 127 9.00 -15.62 -19.13
C ASP A 127 7.94 -14.50 -19.15
N ALA A 128 7.73 -13.90 -20.31
CA ALA A 128 6.50 -13.17 -20.55
C ALA A 128 5.38 -14.23 -20.69
N PRO A 129 4.30 -14.18 -19.90
CA PRO A 129 3.18 -15.11 -20.02
C PRO A 129 2.41 -14.79 -21.29
N ASN A 130 2.93 -15.21 -22.43
CA ASN A 130 2.28 -15.08 -23.73
C ASN A 130 2.53 -16.35 -24.55
N SER A 131 2.29 -17.51 -23.93
CA SER A 131 1.82 -18.66 -24.70
C SER A 131 0.32 -18.48 -24.92
N ILE A 132 -0.06 -17.63 -25.90
CA ILE A 132 -1.40 -17.75 -26.47
C ILE A 132 -1.35 -19.00 -27.34
N ASP A 133 -1.90 -20.08 -26.79
CA ASP A 133 -2.21 -21.30 -27.51
C ASP A 133 -3.02 -20.94 -28.77
N LYS A 134 -2.42 -21.14 -29.94
CA LYS A 134 -3.12 -21.02 -31.22
C LYS A 134 -3.71 -22.40 -31.56
N GLY A 135 -4.91 -22.63 -31.06
CA GLY A 135 -5.85 -23.61 -31.61
C GLY A 135 -6.56 -23.08 -32.85
#